data_AF-A0A099XRU5-F1
#
_entry.id   AF-A0A099XRU5-F1
#
_cell.length_a   1.000
_cell.length_b   1.000
_cell.length_c   1.000
_cell.angle_alpha   90.00
_cell.angle_beta   90.00
_cell.angle_gamma   90.00
#
_symmetry.space_group_name_H-M   'P 1'
#
loop_
_entity.id
_entity.type
_entity.pdbx_description
1 polymer ?
#
loop_
_entity_poly.entity_id
_entity_poly.type
_entity_poly.pdbx_seq_one_letter_code
_entity_poly.pdbx_strand_id
1 'polypeptide(L)'
;MLVLAHLGNSYGISPFVFYLLNSLLNQRNKAYTTTLQVIAEITQSKTTMKNKKVFLFLSFGIFIISLTQKSYCTSGGTCEYFSGLLSLIFGWIGVFMLHLPAFPWIANPILLLSWITFNKNQKISFISSITAFLLMLSFLLVDEIIDNEGGTTAKVIFYDLGYWMWLLSSFIMLIGNFITYKKSENKIGLKQLK
;
A
#
# COMPACT_ATOMS: atom_id res chain seq x y z
N MET A 1 -35.49 13.77 31.66
CA MET A 1 -35.75 12.83 32.78
C MET A 1 -36.98 13.24 33.61
N LEU A 2 -37.25 14.53 33.84
CA LEU A 2 -38.45 15.00 34.55
C LEU A 2 -39.79 14.76 33.81
N VAL A 3 -39.82 14.82 32.48
CA VAL A 3 -41.08 14.72 31.70
C VAL A 3 -41.70 13.31 31.72
N LEU A 4 -40.89 12.27 31.91
CA LEU A 4 -41.35 10.88 31.93
C LEU A 4 -41.93 10.44 33.29
N ALA A 5 -41.55 11.11 34.38
CA ALA A 5 -42.05 10.79 35.72
C ALA A 5 -43.53 11.18 35.91
N HIS A 6 -44.00 12.21 35.19
CA HIS A 6 -45.37 12.71 35.37
C HIS A 6 -46.44 11.84 34.68
N LEU A 7 -46.06 11.00 33.70
CA LEU A 7 -46.97 10.14 32.95
C LEU A 7 -47.35 8.84 33.69
N GLY A 8 -46.51 8.35 34.60
CA GLY A 8 -46.77 7.10 35.32
C GLY A 8 -47.97 7.16 36.25
N ASN A 9 -48.28 8.34 36.81
CA ASN A 9 -49.34 8.50 37.79
C ASN A 9 -50.76 8.55 37.18
N SER A 10 -50.87 8.65 35.85
CA SER A 10 -52.18 8.75 35.17
C SER A 10 -52.77 7.40 34.72
N TYR A 11 -51.99 6.31 34.79
CA TYR A 11 -52.36 4.98 34.25
C TYR A 11 -52.29 3.82 35.26
N GLY A 12 -52.07 4.09 36.55
CA GLY A 12 -52.03 3.05 37.60
C GLY A 12 -50.81 2.11 37.54
N ILE A 13 -49.78 2.45 36.77
CA ILE A 13 -48.56 1.63 36.66
C ILE A 13 -47.66 1.94 37.88
N SER A 14 -47.32 0.93 38.67
CA SER A 14 -46.47 1.13 39.84
C SER A 14 -45.09 1.69 39.44
N PRO A 15 -44.47 2.56 40.28
CA PRO A 15 -43.14 3.09 40.02
C PRO A 15 -42.09 2.00 39.76
N PHE A 16 -42.27 0.83 40.36
CA PHE A 16 -41.43 -0.35 40.16
C PHE A 16 -41.53 -0.92 38.75
N VAL A 17 -42.74 -1.05 38.18
CA VAL A 17 -42.95 -1.54 36.81
C VAL A 17 -42.35 -0.56 35.80
N PHE A 18 -42.51 0.75 36.05
CA PHE A 18 -41.89 1.79 35.22
C PHE A 18 -40.36 1.74 35.26
N TYR A 19 -39.77 1.54 36.43
CA TYR A 19 -38.32 1.37 36.60
C TYR A 19 -37.81 0.13 35.85
N LEU A 20 -38.52 -1.00 35.95
CA LEU A 20 -38.15 -2.25 35.28
C LEU A 20 -38.18 -2.09 33.74
N LEU A 21 -39.23 -1.47 33.20
CA LEU A 21 -39.34 -1.15 31.78
C LEU A 21 -38.21 -0.25 31.29
N ASN A 22 -37.90 0.82 32.03
CA ASN A 22 -36.81 1.73 31.67
C ASN A 22 -35.44 1.04 31.71
N SER A 23 -35.21 0.16 32.71
CA SER A 23 -33.99 -0.65 32.80
C SER A 23 -33.86 -1.61 31.61
N LEU A 24 -34.92 -2.32 31.25
CA LEU A 24 -34.96 -3.24 30.10
C LEU A 24 -34.75 -2.51 28.76
N LEU A 25 -35.35 -1.34 28.60
CA LEU A 25 -35.16 -0.49 27.41
C LEU A 25 -33.71 0.00 27.31
N ASN A 26 -33.10 0.39 28.42
CA ASN A 26 -31.70 0.83 28.44
C ASN A 26 -30.74 -0.31 28.10
N GLN A 27 -30.98 -1.51 28.64
CA GLN A 27 -30.21 -2.73 28.31
C GLN A 27 -30.33 -3.07 26.81
N ARG A 28 -31.54 -3.01 26.25
CA ARG A 28 -31.78 -3.21 24.82
C ARG A 28 -31.05 -2.18 23.97
N ASN A 29 -31.16 -0.90 24.30
CA ASN A 29 -30.49 0.18 23.55
C ASN A 29 -28.96 0.02 23.58
N LYS A 30 -28.39 -0.41 24.71
CA LYS A 30 -26.96 -0.74 24.82
C LYS A 30 -26.57 -1.94 23.96
N ALA A 31 -27.40 -2.97 23.90
CA ALA A 31 -27.17 -4.12 23.01
C ALA A 31 -27.24 -3.71 21.52
N TYR A 32 -28.26 -2.94 21.11
CA TYR A 32 -28.39 -2.48 19.72
C TYR A 32 -27.21 -1.60 19.28
N THR A 33 -26.79 -0.65 20.11
CA THR A 33 -25.64 0.21 19.82
C THR A 33 -24.34 -0.57 19.72
N THR A 34 -24.12 -1.57 20.59
CA THR A 34 -22.95 -2.47 20.50
C THR A 34 -22.97 -3.27 19.20
N THR A 35 -24.14 -3.81 18.82
CA THR A 35 -24.28 -4.60 17.59
C THR A 35 -24.03 -3.75 16.34
N LEU A 36 -24.56 -2.52 16.30
CA LEU A 36 -24.31 -1.57 15.21
C LEU A 36 -22.83 -1.16 15.11
N GLN A 37 -22.16 -0.98 16.24
CA GLN A 37 -20.71 -0.71 16.26
C GLN A 37 -19.91 -1.87 15.66
N VAL A 38 -20.23 -3.11 16.02
CA VAL A 38 -19.57 -4.31 15.47
C VAL A 38 -19.80 -4.41 13.95
N ILE A 39 -21.02 -4.19 13.47
CA ILE A 39 -21.34 -4.21 12.03
C ILE A 39 -20.58 -3.11 11.27
N ALA A 40 -20.50 -1.91 11.84
CA ALA A 40 -19.74 -0.80 11.26
C ALA A 40 -18.25 -1.14 11.17
N GLU A 41 -17.65 -1.72 12.22
CA GLU A 41 -16.25 -2.15 12.21
C GLU A 41 -15.97 -3.26 11.19
N ILE A 42 -16.86 -4.25 11.06
CA ILE A 42 -16.77 -5.30 10.04
C ILE A 42 -16.85 -4.70 8.64
N THR A 43 -17.77 -3.77 8.40
CA THR A 43 -17.93 -3.12 7.09
C THR A 43 -16.70 -2.25 6.75
N GLN A 44 -16.18 -1.52 7.73
CA GLN A 44 -14.98 -0.70 7.56
C GLN A 44 -13.72 -1.54 7.35
N SER A 45 -13.60 -2.71 7.99
CA SER A 45 -12.49 -3.64 7.76
C SER A 45 -12.54 -4.26 6.35
N LYS A 46 -13.73 -4.70 5.90
CA LYS A 46 -13.92 -5.25 4.54
C LYS A 46 -13.58 -4.24 3.45
N THR A 47 -14.05 -3.00 3.56
CA THR A 47 -13.73 -1.92 2.61
C THR A 47 -12.24 -1.60 2.57
N THR A 48 -11.57 -1.60 3.73
CA THR A 48 -10.11 -1.40 3.80
C THR A 48 -9.34 -2.52 3.09
N MET A 49 -9.75 -3.77 3.28
CA MET A 49 -9.13 -4.92 2.60
C MET A 49 -9.35 -4.90 1.08
N LYS A 50 -10.52 -4.45 0.61
CA LYS A 50 -10.79 -4.27 -0.82
C LYS A 50 -9.84 -3.23 -1.41
N ASN A 51 -9.72 -2.05 -0.79
CA ASN A 51 -8.87 -0.97 -1.29
C ASN A 51 -7.39 -1.35 -1.28
N LYS A 52 -6.93 -2.07 -0.25
CA LYS A 52 -5.57 -2.63 -0.19
C LYS A 52 -5.24 -3.48 -1.42
N LYS A 53 -6.12 -4.43 -1.76
CA LYS A 53 -5.90 -5.31 -2.92
C LYS A 53 -5.79 -4.52 -4.22
N VAL A 54 -6.58 -3.46 -4.40
CA VAL A 54 -6.54 -2.63 -5.60
C VAL A 54 -5.14 -2.02 -5.82
N PHE A 55 -4.53 -1.43 -4.78
CA PHE A 55 -3.18 -0.86 -4.91
C PHE A 55 -2.12 -1.91 -5.26
N LEU A 56 -2.21 -3.09 -4.64
CA LEU A 56 -1.32 -4.21 -4.93
C LEU A 56 -1.44 -4.67 -6.39
N PHE A 57 -2.66 -4.94 -6.85
CA PHE A 57 -2.90 -5.37 -8.23
C PHE A 57 -2.53 -4.30 -9.25
N LEU A 58 -2.78 -3.03 -8.95
CA LEU A 58 -2.44 -1.93 -9.84
C LEU A 58 -0.92 -1.76 -9.96
N SER A 59 -0.20 -1.76 -8.83
CA SER A 59 1.27 -1.71 -8.79
C SER A 59 1.88 -2.89 -9.55
N PHE A 60 1.42 -4.11 -9.27
CA PHE A 60 1.89 -5.31 -9.95
C PHE A 60 1.58 -5.29 -11.44
N GLY A 61 0.37 -4.89 -11.84
CA GLY A 61 -0.03 -4.81 -13.25
C GLY A 61 0.82 -3.81 -14.04
N ILE A 62 1.05 -2.61 -13.48
CA ILE A 62 1.90 -1.60 -14.11
C ILE A 62 3.35 -2.09 -14.21
N PHE A 63 3.86 -2.79 -13.19
CA PHE A 63 5.17 -3.42 -13.25
C PHE A 63 5.25 -4.46 -14.38
N ILE A 64 4.26 -5.34 -14.53
CA ILE A 64 4.27 -6.32 -15.62
C ILE A 64 4.22 -5.63 -16.99
N ILE A 65 3.42 -4.58 -17.14
CA ILE A 65 3.38 -3.79 -18.38
C ILE A 65 4.76 -3.16 -18.64
N SER A 66 5.43 -2.64 -17.62
CA SER A 66 6.76 -2.02 -17.77
C SER A 66 7.80 -2.99 -18.33
N LEU A 67 7.68 -4.29 -18.02
CA LEU A 67 8.57 -5.33 -18.57
C LEU A 67 8.42 -5.52 -20.09
N THR A 68 7.25 -5.21 -20.65
CA THR A 68 7.00 -5.34 -22.09
C THR A 68 7.51 -4.14 -22.90
N GLN A 69 7.70 -3.00 -22.24
CA GLN A 69 8.07 -1.74 -22.87
C GLN A 69 9.58 -1.54 -22.84
N LYS A 70 10.09 -0.65 -23.69
CA LYS A 70 11.51 -0.25 -23.67
C LYS A 70 11.81 0.50 -22.37
N SER A 71 12.93 0.18 -21.73
CA SER A 71 13.29 0.77 -20.43
C SER A 71 14.14 2.03 -20.60
N TYR A 72 15.32 1.89 -21.20
CA TYR A 72 16.26 2.99 -21.47
C TYR A 72 17.11 2.68 -22.69
N CYS A 73 17.73 3.72 -23.25
CA CYS A 73 18.60 3.67 -24.42
C CYS A 73 20.04 3.98 -24.03
N THR A 74 21.00 3.25 -24.62
CA THR A 74 22.42 3.54 -24.47
C THR A 74 23.06 4.00 -25.78
N SER A 75 24.22 4.66 -25.68
CA SER A 75 25.01 5.12 -26.83
C SER A 75 25.58 4.01 -27.70
N GLY A 76 25.53 2.76 -27.24
CA GLY A 76 25.96 1.57 -27.98
C GLY A 76 25.03 1.15 -29.13
N GLY A 77 23.92 1.88 -29.35
CA GLY A 77 22.96 1.58 -30.42
C GLY A 77 21.88 0.55 -30.05
N THR A 78 21.80 0.15 -28.79
CA THR A 78 20.98 -0.97 -28.29
C THR A 78 19.59 -0.55 -27.78
N CYS A 79 19.02 0.54 -28.30
CA CYS A 79 17.66 1.00 -27.96
C CYS A 79 16.55 -0.05 -28.21
N GLU A 80 16.82 -1.08 -29.02
CA GLU A 80 15.86 -2.16 -29.32
C GLU A 80 16.06 -3.41 -28.48
N TYR A 81 17.26 -3.62 -27.91
CA TYR A 81 17.61 -4.84 -27.17
C TYR A 81 17.20 -4.79 -25.69
N PHE A 82 16.96 -3.61 -25.12
CA PHE A 82 16.58 -3.47 -23.72
C PHE A 82 15.07 -3.29 -23.54
N SER A 83 14.31 -4.35 -23.83
CA SER A 83 12.96 -4.49 -23.25
C SER A 83 13.10 -4.57 -21.72
N GLY A 84 12.12 -4.03 -20.97
CA GLY A 84 12.17 -4.02 -19.51
C GLY A 84 12.34 -5.42 -18.90
N LEU A 85 11.87 -6.46 -19.59
CA LEU A 85 12.11 -7.86 -19.23
C LEU A 85 13.58 -8.26 -19.33
N LEU A 86 14.25 -7.93 -20.42
CA LEU A 86 15.68 -8.20 -20.61
C LEU A 86 16.50 -7.45 -19.56
N SER A 87 16.16 -6.20 -19.29
CA SER A 87 16.80 -5.42 -18.23
C SER A 87 16.58 -6.03 -16.84
N LEU A 88 15.40 -6.59 -16.55
CA LEU A 88 15.13 -7.29 -15.30
C LEU A 88 15.95 -8.57 -15.13
N ILE A 89 16.18 -9.33 -16.21
CA ILE A 89 16.94 -10.59 -16.18
C ILE A 89 18.44 -10.30 -16.07
N PHE A 90 18.97 -9.41 -16.91
CA PHE A 90 20.41 -9.17 -17.03
C PHE A 90 20.95 -8.06 -16.12
N GLY A 91 20.11 -7.14 -15.65
CA GLY A 91 20.56 -6.02 -14.80
C GLY A 91 21.25 -6.46 -13.49
N TRP A 92 20.95 -7.67 -13.02
CA TRP A 92 21.57 -8.28 -11.86
C TRP A 92 23.05 -8.63 -12.04
N ILE A 93 23.51 -8.86 -13.27
CA ILE A 93 24.91 -9.18 -13.54
C ILE A 93 25.81 -8.05 -13.03
N GLY A 94 25.44 -6.79 -13.30
CA GLY A 94 26.18 -5.64 -12.80
C GLY A 94 26.22 -5.57 -11.27
N VAL A 95 25.16 -6.01 -10.58
CA VAL A 95 25.15 -6.07 -9.11
C VAL A 95 26.15 -7.10 -8.60
N PHE A 96 26.22 -8.29 -9.21
CA PHE A 96 27.19 -9.33 -8.84
C PHE A 96 28.63 -8.93 -9.16
N MET A 97 28.84 -8.14 -10.22
CA MET A 97 30.16 -7.56 -10.56
C MET A 97 30.52 -6.34 -9.69
N LEU A 98 29.73 -6.01 -8.66
CA LEU A 98 29.91 -4.85 -7.78
C LEU A 98 29.97 -3.52 -8.54
N HIS A 99 29.29 -3.44 -9.68
CA HIS A 99 29.17 -2.23 -10.46
C HIS A 99 28.10 -1.33 -9.85
N LEU A 100 28.53 -0.23 -9.20
CA LEU A 100 27.67 0.73 -8.51
C LEU A 100 26.44 1.19 -9.35
N PRO A 101 26.58 1.53 -10.65
CA PRO A 101 25.44 1.88 -11.50
C PRO A 101 24.34 0.81 -11.64
N ALA A 102 24.64 -0.45 -11.33
CA ALA A 102 23.68 -1.54 -11.39
C ALA A 102 22.89 -1.72 -10.07
N PHE A 103 23.27 -1.06 -8.98
CA PHE A 103 22.59 -1.23 -7.69
C PHE A 103 21.09 -0.83 -7.67
N PRO A 104 20.61 0.09 -8.53
CA PRO A 104 19.17 0.32 -8.69
C PRO A 104 18.35 -0.93 -9.01
N TRP A 105 18.95 -1.99 -9.58
CA TRP A 105 18.27 -3.26 -9.83
C TRP A 105 17.80 -3.98 -8.55
N ILE A 106 18.43 -3.68 -7.40
CA ILE A 106 18.02 -4.18 -6.07
C ILE A 106 16.62 -3.66 -5.68
N ALA A 107 16.14 -2.60 -6.33
CA ALA A 107 14.77 -2.12 -6.12
C ALA A 107 13.71 -3.19 -6.41
N ASN A 108 13.96 -4.14 -7.33
CA ASN A 108 12.99 -5.16 -7.73
C ASN A 108 12.66 -6.14 -6.57
N PRO A 109 13.64 -6.80 -5.92
CA PRO A 109 13.41 -7.60 -4.71
C PRO A 109 12.76 -6.82 -3.59
N ILE A 110 13.17 -5.56 -3.40
CA ILE A 110 12.63 -4.73 -2.32
C ILE A 110 11.17 -4.38 -2.60
N LEU A 111 10.80 -4.10 -3.86
CA LEU A 111 9.42 -3.91 -4.27
C LEU A 111 8.60 -5.20 -4.09
N LEU A 112 9.16 -6.36 -4.46
CA LEU A 112 8.55 -7.66 -4.22
C LEU A 112 8.32 -7.92 -2.73
N LEU A 113 9.28 -7.57 -1.88
CA LEU A 113 9.15 -7.63 -0.43
C LEU A 113 8.00 -6.75 0.07
N SER A 114 7.85 -5.54 -0.50
CA SER A 114 6.72 -4.67 -0.20
C SER A 114 5.39 -5.34 -0.56
N TRP A 115 5.27 -5.95 -1.74
CA TRP A 115 4.06 -6.67 -2.15
C TRP A 115 3.68 -7.81 -1.20
N ILE A 116 4.64 -8.65 -0.82
CA ILE A 116 4.41 -9.81 0.05
C ILE A 116 4.03 -9.37 1.48
N THR A 117 4.65 -8.29 1.96
CA THR A 117 4.45 -7.80 3.33
C THR A 117 3.27 -6.82 3.46
N PHE A 118 2.72 -6.31 2.36
CA PHE A 118 1.62 -5.33 2.35
C PHE A 118 0.41 -5.73 3.20
N ASN A 119 0.05 -7.02 3.20
CA ASN A 119 -1.07 -7.53 4.01
C ASN A 119 -0.64 -8.08 5.37
N LYS A 120 0.66 -8.35 5.58
CA LYS A 120 1.19 -9.02 6.79
C LYS A 120 1.77 -8.02 7.79
N ASN A 121 2.62 -7.12 7.33
CA ASN A 121 3.31 -6.14 8.15
C ASN A 121 3.41 -4.79 7.41
N GLN A 122 2.52 -3.88 7.78
CA GLN A 122 2.41 -2.56 7.14
C GLN A 122 3.68 -1.72 7.26
N LYS A 123 4.42 -1.83 8.38
CA LYS A 123 5.64 -1.05 8.60
C LYS A 123 6.75 -1.49 7.65
N ILE A 124 6.99 -2.80 7.57
CA ILE A 124 7.99 -3.37 6.65
C ILE A 124 7.62 -3.02 5.21
N SER A 125 6.36 -3.23 4.83
CA SER A 125 5.87 -2.91 3.50
C SER A 125 6.09 -1.45 3.12
N PHE A 126 5.82 -0.51 4.04
CA PHE A 126 6.02 0.91 3.81
C PHE A 126 7.50 1.26 3.64
N ILE A 127 8.36 0.81 4.56
CA ILE A 127 9.82 1.05 4.47
C ILE A 127 10.36 0.47 3.16
N SER A 128 10.03 -0.78 2.83
CA SER A 128 10.44 -1.40 1.58
C SER A 128 9.93 -0.62 0.36
N SER A 129 8.69 -0.12 0.36
CA SER A 129 8.19 0.68 -0.76
C SER A 129 8.95 2.00 -0.95
N ILE A 130 9.35 2.66 0.15
CA ILE A 130 10.18 3.88 0.09
C ILE A 130 11.56 3.54 -0.46
N THR A 131 12.22 2.52 0.09
CA THR A 131 13.56 2.12 -0.34
C THR A 131 13.57 1.70 -1.81
N ALA A 132 12.58 0.93 -2.26
CA ALA A 132 12.44 0.57 -3.67
C ALA A 132 12.28 1.81 -4.54
N PHE A 133 11.36 2.72 -4.19
CA PHE A 133 11.12 3.94 -4.96
C PHE A 133 12.38 4.82 -5.07
N LEU A 134 13.10 5.02 -3.97
CA LEU A 134 14.34 5.81 -3.97
C LEU A 134 15.45 5.17 -4.81
N LEU A 135 15.58 3.83 -4.77
CA LEU A 135 16.54 3.12 -5.63
C LEU A 135 16.16 3.24 -7.11
N MET A 136 14.88 3.09 -7.47
CA MET A 136 14.42 3.30 -8.85
C MET A 136 14.67 4.73 -9.32
N LEU A 137 14.45 5.71 -8.44
CA LEU A 137 14.70 7.12 -8.73
C LEU A 137 16.20 7.42 -8.88
N SER A 138 17.06 6.76 -8.11
CA SER A 138 18.52 6.92 -8.19
C SER A 138 19.10 6.50 -9.54
N PHE A 139 18.38 5.68 -10.32
CA PHE A 139 18.77 5.31 -11.68
C PHE A 139 18.81 6.53 -12.64
N LEU A 140 18.14 7.64 -12.31
CA LEU A 140 18.25 8.90 -13.06
C LEU A 140 19.62 9.57 -12.93
N LEU A 141 20.40 9.18 -11.92
CA LEU A 141 21.74 9.69 -11.67
C LEU A 141 22.83 8.80 -12.29
N VAL A 142 22.43 7.76 -13.03
CA VAL A 142 23.34 6.81 -13.65
C VAL A 142 23.64 7.27 -15.07
N ASP A 143 24.89 7.70 -15.28
CA ASP A 143 25.36 8.14 -16.60
C ASP A 143 25.82 6.98 -17.50
N GLU A 144 26.32 5.89 -16.90
CA GLU A 144 26.94 4.76 -17.60
C GLU A 144 26.51 3.41 -17.03
N ILE A 145 26.31 2.43 -17.92
CA ILE A 145 25.95 1.05 -17.56
C ILE A 145 26.73 0.05 -18.41
N ILE A 146 26.99 -1.13 -17.87
CA ILE A 146 27.64 -2.23 -18.61
C ILE A 146 26.73 -2.67 -19.75
N ASP A 147 27.23 -2.59 -20.98
CA ASP A 147 26.50 -2.86 -22.22
C ASP A 147 26.82 -4.25 -22.81
N ASN A 148 27.94 -4.87 -22.40
CA ASN A 148 28.31 -6.21 -22.86
C ASN A 148 28.97 -7.08 -21.77
N GLU A 149 29.07 -8.38 -22.07
CA GLU A 149 29.73 -9.39 -21.21
C GLU A 149 31.24 -9.15 -21.03
N GLY A 150 31.85 -8.33 -21.90
CA GLY A 150 33.24 -7.90 -21.80
C GLY A 150 33.47 -6.77 -20.79
N GLY A 151 32.42 -6.27 -20.14
CA GLY A 151 32.51 -5.20 -19.13
C GLY A 151 32.65 -3.80 -19.73
N THR A 152 32.39 -3.61 -21.03
CA THR A 152 32.41 -2.26 -21.61
C THR A 152 31.17 -1.48 -21.16
N THR A 153 31.38 -0.24 -20.75
CA THR A 153 30.29 0.66 -20.37
C THR A 153 29.76 1.43 -21.58
N ALA A 154 28.46 1.68 -21.61
CA ALA A 154 27.81 2.59 -22.53
C ALA A 154 27.04 3.66 -21.77
N LYS A 155 26.94 4.86 -22.35
CA LYS A 155 26.24 5.98 -21.73
C LYS A 155 24.74 5.84 -21.88
N VAL A 156 23.99 6.12 -20.82
CA VAL A 156 22.52 6.18 -20.87
C VAL A 156 22.11 7.52 -21.49
N ILE A 157 21.41 7.47 -22.62
CA ILE A 157 21.01 8.68 -23.37
C ILE A 157 19.57 9.08 -23.04
N PHE A 158 18.68 8.10 -22.91
CA PHE A 158 17.24 8.36 -22.81
C PHE A 158 16.53 7.31 -21.96
N TYR A 159 15.53 7.75 -21.19
CA TYR A 159 14.64 6.89 -20.41
C TYR A 159 13.27 6.82 -21.08
N ASP A 160 12.88 5.62 -21.48
CA ASP A 160 11.65 5.37 -22.24
C ASP A 160 10.49 4.97 -21.29
N LEU A 161 9.31 4.74 -21.86
CA LEU A 161 8.05 4.51 -21.14
C LEU A 161 8.15 3.39 -20.09
N GLY A 162 8.90 2.33 -20.39
CA GLY A 162 9.09 1.20 -19.48
C GLY A 162 9.78 1.61 -18.18
N TYR A 163 10.76 2.52 -18.23
CA TYR A 163 11.37 3.05 -17.00
C TYR A 163 10.35 3.82 -16.15
N TRP A 164 9.54 4.68 -16.78
CA TRP A 164 8.54 5.47 -16.07
C TRP A 164 7.43 4.61 -15.46
N MET A 165 6.99 3.57 -16.17
CA MET A 165 6.04 2.60 -15.63
C MET A 165 6.63 1.79 -14.48
N TRP A 166 7.90 1.42 -14.56
CA TRP A 166 8.62 0.74 -13.49
C TRP A 166 8.68 1.61 -12.22
N LEU A 167 9.07 2.89 -12.34
CA LEU A 167 9.06 3.86 -11.24
C LEU A 167 7.64 4.09 -10.70
N LEU A 168 6.65 4.22 -11.58
CA LEU A 168 5.25 4.41 -11.20
C LEU A 168 4.71 3.23 -10.39
N SER A 169 5.14 2.00 -10.70
CA SER A 169 4.72 0.80 -9.98
C SER A 169 5.08 0.86 -8.49
N SER A 170 6.29 1.31 -8.15
CA SER A 170 6.73 1.47 -6.75
C SER A 170 6.08 2.69 -6.10
N PHE A 171 5.85 3.76 -6.86
CA PHE A 171 5.13 4.94 -6.36
C PHE A 171 3.68 4.62 -5.94
N ILE A 172 2.96 3.82 -6.73
CA ILE A 172 1.60 3.37 -6.38
C ILE A 172 1.61 2.54 -5.11
N MET A 173 2.62 1.68 -4.94
CA MET A 173 2.79 0.89 -3.72
C MET A 173 3.07 1.79 -2.51
N LEU A 174 3.89 2.83 -2.67
CA LEU A 174 4.18 3.82 -1.64
C LEU A 174 2.91 4.56 -1.19
N ILE A 175 2.11 5.06 -2.14
CA ILE A 175 0.82 5.72 -1.85
C ILE A 175 -0.14 4.75 -1.15
N GLY A 176 -0.28 3.52 -1.66
CA GLY A 176 -1.13 2.50 -1.06
C GLY A 176 -0.75 2.18 0.39
N ASN A 177 0.56 2.14 0.67
CA ASN A 177 1.07 1.96 2.02
C ASN A 177 0.80 3.17 2.92
N PHE A 178 0.99 4.39 2.41
CA PHE A 178 0.76 5.63 3.16
C PHE A 178 -0.71 5.78 3.59
N ILE A 179 -1.65 5.57 2.66
CA ILE A 179 -3.10 5.65 2.94
C ILE A 179 -3.49 4.62 4.00
N THR A 180 -2.95 3.41 3.89
CA THR A 180 -3.22 2.32 4.82
C THR A 180 -2.65 2.60 6.21
N TYR A 181 -1.44 3.14 6.28
CA TYR A 181 -0.76 3.48 7.52
C TYR A 181 -1.55 4.54 8.31
N LYS A 182 -1.95 5.64 7.66
CA LYS A 182 -2.77 6.70 8.28
C LYS A 182 -4.10 6.20 8.83
N LYS A 183 -4.74 5.25 8.13
CA LYS A 183 -6.00 4.65 8.58
C LYS A 183 -5.82 3.77 9.83
N SER A 184 -4.67 3.10 9.97
CA SER A 184 -4.33 2.31 11.15
C SER A 184 -4.18 3.19 12.39
N GLU A 185 -3.52 4.33 12.24
CA GLU A 185 -3.26 5.29 13.33
C GLU A 185 -4.56 5.91 13.87
N ASN A 186 -5.46 6.35 12.97
CA ASN A 186 -6.77 6.88 13.36
C ASN A 186 -7.63 5.89 14.17
N LYS A 187 -7.49 4.58 13.91
CA LYS A 187 -8.23 3.54 14.64
C LYS A 187 -7.72 3.36 16.08
N ILE A 188 -6.44 3.63 16.33
CA ILE A 188 -5.83 3.56 17.65
C ILE A 188 -6.27 4.78 18.48
N GLY A 189 -6.25 5.99 17.90
CA GLY A 189 -6.71 7.21 18.58
C GLY A 189 -8.17 7.15 19.03
N LEU A 190 -9.07 6.60 18.21
CA LEU A 190 -10.48 6.40 18.58
C LEU A 190 -10.70 5.37 19.69
N LYS A 191 -9.80 4.39 19.84
CA LYS A 191 -9.86 3.40 20.93
C LYS A 191 -9.42 3.97 22.28
N GLN A 192 -8.61 5.02 22.30
CA GLN A 192 -8.18 5.66 23.55
C GLN A 192 -9.15 6.73 24.06
N LEU A 193 -10.13 7.13 23.23
CA LEU A 193 -11.18 8.09 23.58
C LEU A 193 -12.51 7.43 24.02
N LYS A 194 -12.59 6.09 23.98
CA LYS A 194 -13.72 5.29 24.48
C LYS A 194 -13.33 4.61 25.79
#